data_AF-A0A369IZX3-F1
#
_entry.id   AF-A0A369IZX3-F1
#
_cell.length_a   1.000
_cell.length_b   1.000
_cell.length_c   1.000
_cell.angle_alpha   90.00
_cell.angle_beta   90.00
_cell.angle_gamma   90.00
#
_symmetry.space_group_name_H-M   'P 1'
#
loop_
_entity.id
_entity.type
_entity.pdbx_description
1 polymer ?
#
loop_
_entity_poly.entity_id
_entity_poly.type
_entity_poly.pdbx_seq_one_letter_code
_entity_poly.pdbx_strand_id
1 'polypeptide(L)'
;MSFPDCVASHDYRKVTLRHTVVTRPDQYSFFLPSHKADPFYEGNTIIIQRTSLPANPHSVFINYLKSQDTLHPFKPELWLHCSGSVPTRGWFIHRLRRFFSNDIAGQSMRAGGATLLAEAGVPPNMIQAIGRWASDTFKIYIRKIPVLLQALLFG
;
A
#
# COMPACT_ATOMS: atom_id res chain seq x y z
N MET A 1 0.05 1.72 7.82
CA MET A 1 1.21 0.92 8.30
C MET A 1 0.75 0.01 9.43
N SER A 2 1.23 -1.23 9.49
CA SER A 2 0.97 -2.16 10.59
C SER A 2 1.95 -1.94 11.73
N PHE A 3 1.57 -2.26 12.97
CA PHE A 3 2.54 -2.28 14.06
C PHE A 3 3.57 -3.42 13.88
N PRO A 4 4.80 -3.24 14.39
CA PRO A 4 5.71 -4.36 14.60
C PRO A 4 5.09 -5.41 15.53
N ASP A 5 5.54 -6.66 15.42
CA ASP A 5 5.05 -7.73 16.30
C ASP A 5 5.52 -7.55 17.75
N CYS A 6 6.70 -6.95 17.93
CA CYS A 6 7.20 -6.57 19.25
C CYS A 6 6.54 -5.27 19.74
N VAL A 7 5.83 -5.35 20.88
CA VAL A 7 5.10 -4.21 21.49
C VAL A 7 6.03 -3.07 21.86
N ALA A 8 7.25 -3.36 22.36
CA ALA A 8 8.23 -2.33 22.72
C ALA A 8 8.69 -1.47 21.52
N SER A 9 8.45 -1.92 20.29
CA SER A 9 8.76 -1.18 19.06
C SER A 9 7.56 -0.44 18.48
N HIS A 10 6.41 -0.41 19.17
CA HIS A 10 5.22 0.32 18.72
C HIS A 10 5.48 1.82 18.83
N ASP A 11 5.29 2.53 17.73
CA ASP A 11 5.48 3.98 17.65
C ASP A 11 4.25 4.58 16.99
N TYR A 12 3.48 5.33 17.78
CA TYR A 12 2.23 5.93 17.33
C TYR A 12 2.44 6.99 16.25
N ARG A 13 3.63 7.61 16.20
CA ARG A 13 3.99 8.59 15.16
C ARG A 13 4.07 7.97 13.78
N LYS A 14 4.11 6.63 13.67
CA LYS A 14 4.12 5.88 12.40
C LYS A 14 2.72 5.39 11.99
N VAL A 15 1.70 5.67 12.80
CA VAL A 15 0.33 5.23 12.57
C VAL A 15 -0.38 6.18 11.62
N THR A 16 -1.00 5.61 10.58
CA THR A 16 -1.86 6.35 9.65
C THR A 16 -3.17 6.70 10.36
N LEU A 17 -3.59 7.96 10.31
CA LEU A 17 -4.75 8.43 11.08
C LEU A 17 -5.99 8.65 10.19
N ARG A 18 -7.15 8.30 10.73
CA ARG A 18 -8.47 8.34 10.08
C ARG A 18 -8.88 9.75 9.64
N HIS A 19 -8.50 10.78 10.40
CA HIS A 19 -8.82 12.19 10.08
C HIS A 19 -8.03 12.73 8.87
N THR A 20 -6.95 12.06 8.46
CA THR A 20 -6.17 12.45 7.28
C THR A 20 -6.80 11.96 5.97
N VAL A 21 -7.86 11.15 6.07
CA VAL A 21 -8.53 10.58 4.91
C VAL A 21 -9.41 11.62 4.24
N VAL A 22 -9.19 11.81 2.94
CA VAL A 22 -10.06 12.59 2.07
C VAL A 22 -10.65 11.65 1.03
N THR A 23 -11.98 11.62 0.92
CA THR A 23 -12.68 10.82 -0.08
C THR A 23 -13.28 11.72 -1.16
N ARG A 24 -13.22 11.27 -2.41
CA ARG A 24 -13.83 11.90 -3.59
C ARG A 24 -14.57 10.82 -4.40
N PRO A 25 -15.45 11.17 -5.36
CA PRO A 25 -16.19 10.17 -6.14
C PRO A 25 -15.31 9.23 -6.98
N ASP A 26 -14.11 9.69 -7.34
CA ASP A 26 -13.16 9.09 -8.27
C ASP A 26 -11.83 8.69 -7.62
N GLN A 27 -11.60 9.06 -6.35
CA GLN A 27 -10.37 8.72 -5.65
C GLN A 27 -10.54 8.83 -4.13
N TYR A 28 -9.54 8.36 -3.41
CA TYR A 28 -9.36 8.68 -2.00
C TYR A 28 -7.88 8.89 -1.71
N SER A 29 -7.60 9.63 -0.64
CA SER A 29 -6.24 9.87 -0.19
C SER A 29 -6.12 9.86 1.31
N PHE A 30 -4.92 9.61 1.82
CA PHE A 30 -4.58 9.70 3.24
C PHE A 30 -3.10 9.97 3.43
N PHE A 31 -2.76 10.53 4.59
CA PHE A 31 -1.39 10.90 4.91
C PHE A 31 -0.63 9.76 5.60
N LEU A 32 0.58 9.46 5.13
CA LEU A 32 1.52 8.53 5.75
C LEU A 32 2.59 9.32 6.51
N PRO A 33 2.66 9.24 7.85
CA PRO A 33 3.52 10.11 8.65
C PRO A 33 5.03 10.00 8.43
N SER A 34 5.55 8.82 8.12
CA SER A 34 6.98 8.64 7.85
C SER A 34 7.24 7.31 7.16
N HIS A 35 8.38 7.19 6.48
CA HIS A 35 8.86 5.91 5.98
C HIS A 35 10.39 5.85 6.08
N LYS A 36 10.98 4.65 5.93
CA LYS A 36 12.42 4.42 6.10
C LYS A 36 13.35 5.29 5.23
N ALA A 37 12.83 5.96 4.19
CA ALA A 37 13.57 6.82 3.28
C ALA A 37 13.15 8.29 3.36
N ASP A 38 12.47 8.70 4.44
CA ASP A 38 12.11 10.09 4.71
C ASP A 38 12.96 10.62 5.88
N PRO A 39 14.12 11.23 5.59
CA PRO A 39 15.02 11.74 6.62
C PRO A 39 14.45 12.96 7.35
N PHE A 40 13.47 13.66 6.76
CA PHE A 40 12.89 14.89 7.31
C PHE A 40 11.55 14.66 8.01
N TYR A 41 11.03 13.42 8.00
CA TYR A 41 9.73 13.06 8.58
C TYR A 41 8.56 13.89 8.04
N GLU A 42 8.65 14.37 6.80
CA GLU A 42 7.59 15.15 6.15
C GLU A 42 6.36 14.29 5.82
N GLY A 43 6.54 12.97 5.78
CA GLY A 43 5.51 12.04 5.40
C GLY A 43 5.19 12.11 3.92
N ASN A 44 4.07 11.50 3.51
CA ASN A 44 3.60 11.58 2.13
C ASN A 44 2.09 11.30 2.05
N THR A 45 1.40 11.99 1.15
CA THR A 45 0.00 11.70 0.84
C THR A 45 -0.09 10.59 -0.20
N ILE A 46 -0.74 9.50 0.16
CA ILE A 46 -1.08 8.44 -0.78
C ILE A 46 -2.42 8.79 -1.43
N ILE A 47 -2.46 8.77 -2.76
CA ILE A 47 -3.67 8.96 -3.55
C ILE A 47 -3.94 7.66 -4.30
N ILE A 48 -5.15 7.15 -4.18
CA ILE A 48 -5.60 5.92 -4.85
C ILE A 48 -6.83 6.26 -5.68
N GLN A 49 -6.70 6.08 -6.99
CA GLN A 49 -7.76 6.34 -7.95
C GLN A 49 -8.73 5.16 -8.02
N ARG A 50 -9.98 5.48 -8.31
CA ARG A 50 -11.01 4.53 -8.67
C ARG A 50 -10.63 3.89 -9.99
N THR A 51 -10.74 2.57 -10.05
CA THR A 51 -10.49 1.81 -11.27
C THR A 51 -11.79 1.25 -11.82
N SER A 52 -11.84 1.06 -13.14
CA SER A 52 -12.93 0.36 -13.83
C SER A 52 -12.82 -1.17 -13.72
N LEU A 53 -11.75 -1.67 -13.08
CA LEU A 53 -11.51 -3.10 -12.89
C LEU A 53 -12.49 -3.69 -11.86
N PRO A 54 -12.85 -4.99 -11.98
CA PRO A 54 -13.76 -5.65 -11.04
C PRO A 54 -13.34 -5.53 -9.56
N ALA A 55 -12.03 -5.50 -9.30
CA ALA A 55 -11.46 -5.28 -7.97
C ALA A 55 -11.20 -3.78 -7.72
N ASN A 56 -12.26 -2.96 -7.76
CA ASN A 56 -12.14 -1.52 -7.54
C ASN A 56 -11.79 -1.22 -6.05
N PRO A 57 -10.59 -0.69 -5.75
CA PRO A 57 -10.17 -0.42 -4.38
C PRO A 57 -11.01 0.67 -3.71
N HIS A 58 -11.62 1.57 -4.49
CA HIS A 58 -12.41 2.69 -3.98
C HIS A 58 -13.64 2.21 -3.20
N SER A 59 -14.47 1.36 -3.80
CA SER A 59 -15.69 0.87 -3.14
C SER A 59 -15.39 0.05 -1.89
N VAL A 60 -14.35 -0.79 -1.95
CA VAL A 60 -13.87 -1.58 -0.81
C VAL A 60 -13.43 -0.66 0.33
N PHE A 61 -12.67 0.39 0.02
CA PHE A 61 -12.19 1.33 1.02
C PHE A 61 -13.32 2.16 1.64
N ILE A 62 -14.28 2.65 0.85
CA ILE A 62 -15.44 3.39 1.39
C ILE A 62 -16.28 2.50 2.32
N ASN A 63 -16.51 1.23 1.95
CA ASN A 63 -17.23 0.29 2.80
C ASN A 63 -16.47 -0.01 4.10
N TYR A 64 -15.14 -0.12 4.01
CA TYR A 64 -14.27 -0.25 5.18
C TYR A 64 -14.43 0.95 6.14
N LEU A 65 -14.37 2.19 5.63
CA LEU A 65 -14.54 3.38 6.46
C LEU A 65 -15.91 3.42 7.14
N LYS A 66 -16.99 3.09 6.42
CA LYS A 66 -18.34 3.02 7.01
C LYS A 66 -18.42 2.01 8.15
N SER A 67 -17.84 0.82 7.97
CA SER A 67 -17.79 -0.19 9.01
C SER A 67 -16.97 0.28 10.21
N GLN A 68 -15.86 0.97 9.96
CA GLN A 68 -15.00 1.50 11.00
C GLN A 68 -15.68 2.59 11.82
N ASP A 69 -16.30 3.56 11.15
CA ASP A 69 -16.98 4.68 11.81
C ASP A 69 -18.18 4.18 12.65
N THR A 70 -18.79 3.06 12.25
CA THR A 70 -19.87 2.41 13.01
C THR A 70 -19.34 1.63 14.22
N LEU A 71 -18.31 0.80 14.04
CA LEU A 71 -17.79 -0.09 15.10
C LEU A 71 -16.85 0.61 16.08
N HIS A 72 -16.14 1.62 15.61
CA HIS A 72 -15.01 2.25 16.30
C HIS A 72 -15.03 3.80 16.14
N PRO A 73 -16.13 4.49 16.49
CA PRO A 73 -16.32 5.91 16.21
C PRO A 73 -15.25 6.82 16.83
N PHE A 74 -14.62 6.39 17.92
CA PHE A 74 -13.63 7.18 18.66
C PHE A 74 -12.18 6.72 18.45
N LYS A 75 -11.93 5.82 17.49
CA LYS A 75 -10.58 5.35 17.19
C LYS A 75 -9.93 6.22 16.11
N PRO A 76 -8.81 6.89 16.40
CA PRO A 76 -8.18 7.78 15.42
C PRO A 76 -7.30 7.04 14.40
N GLU A 77 -7.00 5.75 14.59
CA GLU A 77 -6.19 4.99 13.64
C GLU A 77 -6.99 4.62 12.39
N LEU A 78 -6.40 4.75 11.21
CA LEU A 78 -7.08 4.40 9.96
C LEU A 78 -7.23 2.88 9.80
N TRP A 79 -6.23 2.11 10.18
CA TRP A 79 -6.21 0.66 9.93
C TRP A 79 -6.46 -0.09 11.23
N LEU A 80 -7.64 -0.69 11.33
CA LEU A 80 -8.14 -1.41 12.50
C LEU A 80 -8.65 -2.80 12.13
N HIS A 81 -8.45 -3.74 13.04
CA HIS A 81 -9.16 -5.01 13.08
C HIS A 81 -10.59 -4.81 13.61
N CYS A 82 -11.46 -5.81 13.48
CA CYS A 82 -12.81 -5.77 14.07
C CYS A 82 -12.81 -5.64 15.60
N SER A 83 -11.69 -5.96 16.25
CA SER A 83 -11.46 -5.74 17.67
C SER A 83 -11.06 -4.31 18.03
N GLY A 84 -10.88 -3.42 17.05
CA GLY A 84 -10.44 -2.03 17.26
C GLY A 84 -8.95 -1.87 17.56
N SER A 85 -8.15 -2.91 17.33
CA SER A 85 -6.69 -2.88 17.45
C SER A 85 -6.02 -2.65 16.09
N VAL A 86 -4.86 -1.98 16.09
CA VAL A 86 -4.03 -1.80 14.89
C VAL A 86 -3.44 -3.16 14.48
N PRO A 87 -3.55 -3.57 13.21
CA PRO A 87 -2.99 -4.85 12.77
C PRO A 87 -1.47 -4.85 12.88
N THR A 88 -0.89 -5.99 13.26
CA THR A 88 0.56 -6.19 13.25
C THR A 88 1.04 -6.76 11.91
N ARG A 89 2.37 -6.72 11.68
CA ARG A 89 3.00 -7.35 10.52
C ARG A 89 2.70 -8.85 10.47
N GLY A 90 2.86 -9.56 11.58
CA GLY A 90 2.60 -10.99 11.70
C GLY A 90 1.16 -11.35 11.40
N TRP A 91 0.20 -10.57 11.92
CA TRP A 91 -1.21 -10.71 11.57
C TRP A 91 -1.44 -10.58 10.06
N PHE A 92 -0.85 -9.55 9.44
CA PHE A 92 -1.03 -9.29 8.00
C PHE A 92 -0.46 -10.44 7.15
N ILE A 93 0.74 -10.91 7.47
CA ILE A 93 1.37 -12.04 6.76
C ILE A 93 0.57 -13.33 6.97
N HIS A 94 0.08 -13.60 8.18
CA HIS A 94 -0.76 -14.77 8.44
C HIS A 94 -2.04 -14.72 7.61
N ARG A 95 -2.69 -13.55 7.53
CA ARG A 95 -3.87 -13.35 6.68
C ARG A 95 -3.56 -13.54 5.20
N LEU A 96 -2.42 -13.05 4.72
CA LEU A 96 -1.99 -13.19 3.32
C LEU A 96 -1.81 -14.67 2.92
N ARG A 97 -1.21 -15.47 3.81
CA ARG A 97 -0.99 -16.92 3.61
C ARG A 97 -2.28 -17.75 3.50
N ARG A 98 -3.44 -17.17 3.83
CA ARG A 98 -4.73 -17.83 3.58
C ARG A 98 -5.14 -17.82 2.12
N PHE A 99 -4.57 -16.92 1.32
CA PHE A 99 -4.91 -16.73 -0.09
C PHE A 99 -3.77 -17.12 -1.03
N PHE A 100 -2.53 -17.08 -0.55
CA PHE A 100 -1.34 -17.34 -1.36
C PHE A 100 -0.42 -18.36 -0.68
N SER A 101 0.45 -19.00 -1.48
CA SER A 101 1.51 -19.86 -0.95
C SER A 101 2.49 -19.08 -0.06
N ASN A 102 3.28 -19.82 0.73
CA ASN A 102 4.24 -19.24 1.67
C ASN A 102 5.34 -18.39 1.01
N ASP A 103 5.52 -18.51 -0.31
CA ASP A 103 6.52 -17.76 -1.09
C ASP A 103 6.05 -16.33 -1.43
N ILE A 104 4.77 -16.03 -1.20
CA ILE A 104 4.20 -14.70 -1.40
C ILE A 104 4.16 -13.95 -0.07
N ALA A 105 4.94 -12.88 0.00
CA ALA A 105 4.99 -11.98 1.15
C ALA A 105 4.66 -10.54 0.72
N GLY A 106 4.68 -9.61 1.68
CA GLY A 106 4.41 -8.19 1.41
C GLY A 106 5.26 -7.57 0.29
N GLN A 107 6.53 -8.00 0.15
CA GLN A 107 7.39 -7.53 -0.94
C GLN A 107 7.00 -8.10 -2.31
N SER A 108 6.47 -9.32 -2.35
CA SER A 108 5.99 -9.95 -3.58
C SER A 108 4.83 -9.15 -4.19
N MET A 109 3.94 -8.58 -3.37
CA MET A 109 2.88 -7.69 -3.85
C MET A 109 3.43 -6.41 -4.51
N ARG A 110 4.51 -5.84 -3.96
CA ARG A 110 5.19 -4.68 -4.59
C ARG A 110 5.82 -5.04 -5.92
N ALA A 111 6.48 -6.19 -6.00
CA ALA A 111 7.04 -6.69 -7.24
C ALA A 111 5.95 -6.91 -8.30
N GLY A 112 4.87 -7.61 -7.94
CA GLY A 112 3.74 -7.86 -8.84
C GLY A 112 3.05 -6.57 -9.32
N GLY A 113 2.88 -5.58 -8.44
CA GLY A 113 2.35 -4.28 -8.83
C GLY A 113 3.25 -3.53 -9.82
N ALA A 114 4.57 -3.57 -9.62
CA ALA A 114 5.54 -2.98 -10.55
C ALA A 114 5.45 -3.64 -11.93
N THR A 115 5.37 -4.98 -11.94
CA THR A 115 5.21 -5.77 -13.16
C THR A 115 3.93 -5.43 -13.89
N LEU A 116 2.78 -5.40 -13.20
CA LEU A 116 1.50 -5.06 -13.80
C LEU A 116 1.51 -3.66 -14.44
N LEU A 117 2.15 -2.68 -13.79
CA LEU A 117 2.29 -1.34 -14.36
C LEU A 117 3.19 -1.33 -15.60
N ALA A 118 4.27 -2.11 -15.59
CA ALA A 118 5.13 -2.26 -16.77
C ALA A 118 4.40 -2.95 -17.93
N GLU A 119 3.58 -3.98 -17.65
CA GLU A 119 2.71 -4.64 -18.65
C GLU A 119 1.68 -3.69 -19.24
N ALA A 120 1.19 -2.74 -18.44
CA ALA A 120 0.29 -1.68 -18.88
C ALA A 120 1.00 -0.54 -19.63
N GLY A 121 2.32 -0.64 -19.87
CA GLY A 121 3.11 0.37 -20.59
C GLY A 121 3.38 1.63 -19.78
N VAL A 122 3.24 1.61 -18.46
CA VAL A 122 3.54 2.78 -17.62
C VAL A 122 5.04 3.06 -17.63
N PRO A 123 5.48 4.31 -17.88
CA PRO A 123 6.89 4.66 -17.92
C PRO A 123 7.65 4.32 -16.63
N PRO A 124 8.93 3.88 -16.70
CA PRO A 124 9.71 3.47 -15.53
C PRO A 124 9.82 4.52 -14.43
N ASN A 125 9.95 5.81 -14.78
CA ASN A 125 9.99 6.91 -13.81
C ASN A 125 8.67 7.04 -13.04
N MET A 126 7.53 6.81 -13.69
CA MET A 126 6.22 6.79 -13.03
C MET A 126 6.07 5.56 -12.12
N ILE A 127 6.49 4.38 -12.58
CA ILE A 127 6.51 3.16 -11.74
C ILE A 127 7.39 3.37 -10.51
N GLN A 128 8.56 3.99 -10.70
CA GLN A 128 9.49 4.32 -9.63
C GLN A 128 8.84 5.23 -8.59
N ALA A 129 8.18 6.30 -9.04
CA ALA A 129 7.46 7.23 -8.19
C ALA A 129 6.30 6.54 -7.43
N ILE A 130 5.50 5.73 -8.12
CA ILE A 130 4.37 4.99 -7.52
C ILE A 130 4.86 4.02 -6.43
N GLY A 131 5.91 3.26 -6.70
CA GLY A 131 6.48 2.32 -5.75
C GLY A 131 7.35 2.96 -4.66
N ARG A 132 7.62 4.28 -4.79
CA ARG A 132 8.45 5.07 -3.88
C ARG A 132 9.85 4.47 -3.72
N TRP A 133 10.44 4.04 -4.83
CA TRP A 133 11.81 3.53 -4.83
C TRP A 133 12.80 4.70 -5.01
N ALA A 134 13.66 4.88 -4.02
CA ALA A 134 14.74 5.87 -4.09
C ALA A 134 15.80 5.56 -5.16
N SER A 135 15.82 4.31 -5.66
CA SER A 135 16.78 3.84 -6.65
C SER A 135 16.11 2.94 -7.67
N ASP A 136 16.85 2.62 -8.73
CA ASP A 136 16.46 1.71 -9.81
C ASP A 136 16.30 0.24 -9.40
N THR A 137 16.28 -0.06 -8.10
CA THR A 137 16.14 -1.43 -7.56
C THR A 137 14.87 -2.13 -8.03
N PHE A 138 13.81 -1.38 -8.36
CA PHE A 138 12.57 -1.94 -8.90
C PHE A 138 12.74 -2.60 -10.28
N LYS A 139 13.76 -2.18 -11.05
CA LYS A 139 14.07 -2.77 -12.36
C LYS A 139 14.39 -4.26 -12.22
N ILE A 140 14.87 -4.73 -11.06
CA ILE A 140 15.12 -6.16 -10.79
C ILE A 140 13.82 -6.98 -10.87
N TYR A 141 12.68 -6.40 -10.48
CA TYR A 141 11.40 -7.09 -10.55
C TYR A 141 10.89 -7.23 -11.99
N ILE A 142 11.11 -6.19 -12.80
CA ILE A 142 10.68 -6.15 -14.21
C ILE A 142 11.59 -7.01 -15.10
N ARG A 143 12.90 -7.05 -14.80
CA ARG A 143 13.91 -7.83 -15.55
C ARG A 143 13.63 -9.34 -15.61
N LYS A 144 12.76 -9.89 -14.76
CA LYS A 144 12.38 -11.30 -14.81
C LYS A 144 11.41 -11.65 -15.96
N ILE A 145 10.90 -10.66 -16.70
CA ILE A 145 10.00 -10.86 -17.84
C ILE A 145 10.64 -10.21 -19.08
N PRO A 146 11.39 -10.97 -19.90
CA PRO A 146 12.23 -10.44 -20.98
C PRO A 146 11.47 -9.58 -22.00
N VAL A 147 10.21 -9.91 -22.26
CA VAL A 147 9.35 -9.20 -23.22
C VAL A 147 9.05 -7.77 -22.76
N LEU A 148 8.84 -7.57 -21.46
CA LEU A 148 8.59 -6.23 -20.90
C LEU A 148 9.84 -5.36 -20.89
N LEU A 149 11.02 -5.98 -20.75
CA LEU A 149 12.29 -5.27 -20.85
C LEU A 149 12.47 -4.66 -22.25
N GLN A 150 12.11 -5.40 -23.29
CA GLN A 150 12.25 -4.93 -24.67
C GLN A 150 11.29 -3.76 -24.95
N ALA A 151 10.04 -3.85 -24.48
CA ALA A 151 9.08 -2.75 -24.61
C ALA A 151 9.52 -1.47 -23.84
N LEU A 152 10.19 -1.62 -22.69
CA LEU A 152 10.66 -0.49 -21.88
C LEU A 152 11.98 0.14 -22.35
N LEU A 153 12.82 -0.58 -23.10
CA LEU A 153 14.11 -0.08 -23.60
C LEU A 153 14.02 0.52 -25.01
N PHE A 154 13.03 0.09 -25.79
CA PHE A 154 12.90 0.44 -27.21
C PHE A 154 11.54 1.06 -27.58
N GLY A 155 10.67 1.29 -26.59
CA GLY A 155 9.39 1.98 -26.72
C GLY A 155 9.46 3.44 -26.33
#